data_AF-A0A7Y2KSB6-F1
#
_entry.id   AF-A0A7Y2KSB6-F1
#
_cell.length_a   1.000
_cell.length_b   1.000
_cell.length_c   1.000
_cell.angle_alpha   90.00
_cell.angle_beta   90.00
_cell.angle_gamma   90.00
#
_symmetry.space_group_name_H-M   'P 1'
#
loop_
_entity.id
_entity.type
_entity.pdbx_description
1 polymer ?
#
loop_
_entity_poly.entity_id
_entity_poly.type
_entity_poly.pdbx_seq_one_letter_code
_entity_poly.pdbx_strand_id
1 'polypeptide(L)' 'MASDDTTTVLDEAGTRAVKLMLSKLDDHDVTVVFEMVGGVGPIGDLAAEAMKDRNIDL' A
#
# COMPACT_ATOMS: atom_id res chain seq x y z
N MET A 1 0.34 -15.72 28.11
CA MET A 1 1.20 -15.81 26.92
C MET A 1 0.51 -14.99 25.85
N ALA A 2 1.05 -13.81 25.53
CA ALA A 2 0.49 -12.97 24.48
C ALA A 2 0.90 -13.61 23.15
N SER A 3 -0.06 -14.19 22.44
CA SER A 3 0.15 -14.60 21.06
C SER A 3 0.38 -13.33 20.27
N ASP A 4 1.65 -13.13 19.90
CA ASP A 4 2.13 -12.06 19.05
C ASP A 4 1.72 -12.36 17.60
N ASP A 5 0.40 -12.47 17.38
CA ASP A 5 -0.21 -12.38 16.06
C ASP A 5 -0.17 -10.91 15.66
N THR A 6 1.03 -10.38 15.47
CA THR A 6 1.24 -9.17 14.68
C THR A 6 0.97 -9.52 13.23
N THR A 7 -0.29 -9.82 12.90
CA THR A 7 -0.81 -9.40 11.61
C THR A 7 -0.56 -7.90 11.60
N THR A 8 0.38 -7.43 10.80
CA THR A 8 0.60 -6.01 10.57
C THR A 8 -0.62 -5.47 9.81
N VAL A 9 -1.77 -5.40 10.50
CA VAL A 9 -2.93 -4.66 10.04
C VAL A 9 -2.54 -3.20 10.13
N LEU A 10 -2.51 -2.56 8.97
CA LEU A 10 -2.39 -1.12 8.90
C LEU A 10 -3.63 -0.53 9.58
N ASP A 11 -3.44 0.14 10.72
CA ASP A 11 -4.55 0.84 11.38
C ASP A 11 -5.11 1.93 10.44
N GLU A 12 -6.29 2.47 10.75
CA GLU A 12 -6.94 3.48 9.92
C GLU A 12 -6.03 4.70 9.68
N ALA A 13 -5.24 5.09 10.69
CA ALA A 13 -4.24 6.15 10.56
C ALA A 13 -3.09 5.76 9.62
N GLY A 14 -2.59 4.52 9.70
CA GLY A 14 -1.55 3.99 8.83
C GLY A 14 -2.02 3.90 7.37
N THR A 15 -3.26 3.46 7.16
CA THR A 15 -3.93 3.41 5.86
C THR A 15 -4.01 4.79 5.22
N ARG A 16 -4.42 5.80 5.99
CA ARG A 16 -4.46 7.19 5.50
C ARG A 16 -3.08 7.71 5.17
N ALA A 17 -2.07 7.44 6.00
CA ALA A 17 -0.69 7.86 5.76
C ALA A 17 -0.12 7.25 4.48
N VAL A 18 -0.34 5.95 4.25
CA VAL A 18 0.09 5.25 3.02
C VAL A 18 -0.66 5.78 1.80
N LYS A 19 -1.98 6.00 1.87
CA LYS A 19 -2.72 6.66 0.77
C LYS A 19 -2.18 8.06 0.46
N LEU A 20 -1.84 8.85 1.48
CA LEU A 20 -1.27 10.19 1.33
C LEU A 20 0.14 10.14 0.71
N MET A 21 0.94 9.13 1.08
CA MET A 21 2.25 8.87 0.48
C MET A 21 2.09 8.48 -1.00
N LEU A 22 1.25 7.49 -1.31
CA LEU A 22 0.98 7.03 -2.69
C LEU A 22 0.42 8.14 -3.58
N SER A 23 -0.41 9.02 -3.03
CA SER A 23 -0.93 10.19 -3.75
C SER A 23 0.13 11.24 -4.07
N LYS A 24 1.27 11.23 -3.37
CA LYS A 24 2.40 12.14 -3.60
C LYS A 24 3.52 11.53 -4.44
N LEU A 25 3.51 10.20 -4.59
CA LEU A 25 4.47 9.46 -5.38
C LEU A 25 4.11 9.55 -6.87
N ASP A 26 5.09 9.40 -7.75
CA ASP A 26 4.85 9.28 -9.19
C ASP A 26 4.31 7.87 -9.54
N ASP A 27 3.77 7.70 -10.75
CA ASP A 27 3.19 6.42 -11.18
C ASP A 27 4.21 5.28 -11.08
N HIS A 28 5.46 5.59 -11.41
CA HIS A 28 6.59 4.66 -11.28
C HIS A 28 6.83 4.25 -9.82
N ASP A 29 6.83 5.20 -8.89
CA ASP A 29 7.10 4.93 -7.48
C ASP A 29 5.96 4.12 -6.83
N VAL A 30 4.71 4.39 -7.21
CA VAL A 30 3.56 3.59 -6.79
C VAL A 30 3.73 2.13 -7.25
N THR A 31 4.23 1.94 -8.47
CA THR A 31 4.58 0.63 -9.03
C THR A 31 5.68 -0.06 -8.26
N VAL A 32 6.77 0.65 -7.97
CA VAL A 32 7.87 0.13 -7.15
C VAL A 32 7.38 -0.27 -5.76
N VAL A 33 6.49 0.51 -5.12
CA VAL A 33 5.93 0.15 -3.81
C VAL A 33 5.12 -1.13 -3.90
N PHE A 34 4.25 -1.28 -4.90
CA PHE A 34 3.45 -2.48 -5.10
C PHE A 34 4.33 -3.71 -5.35
N GLU A 35 5.36 -3.61 -6.19
CA GLU A 35 6.31 -4.70 -6.43
C GLU A 35 7.16 -5.02 -5.18
N MET A 36 7.58 -3.99 -4.44
CA MET A 36 8.41 -4.12 -3.24
C MET A 36 7.67 -4.85 -2.11
N VAL A 37 6.36 -4.65 -1.99
CA VAL A 37 5.51 -5.40 -1.05
C VAL A 37 4.98 -6.71 -1.65
N GLY A 38 5.38 -7.05 -2.88
CA GLY A 38 4.96 -8.27 -3.58
C GLY A 38 3.47 -8.32 -3.91
N GLY A 39 2.79 -7.17 -3.95
CA GLY A 39 1.36 -7.07 -4.23
C GLY A 39 0.45 -7.74 -3.20
N VAL A 40 0.97 -8.14 -2.03
CA VAL A 40 0.20 -8.84 -1.00
C VAL A 40 0.33 -8.13 0.34
N GLY A 41 -0.82 -7.82 0.94
CA GLY A 41 -0.92 -7.15 2.23
C GLY A 41 -1.48 -5.73 2.14
N PRO A 42 -1.78 -5.09 3.28
CA PRO A 42 -2.56 -3.85 3.30
C PRO A 42 -1.89 -2.69 2.57
N ILE A 43 -0.55 -2.66 2.47
CA ILE A 43 0.15 -1.65 1.66
C ILE A 43 0.02 -1.95 0.16
N GLY A 44 0.07 -3.23 -0.23
CA GLY A 44 -0.07 -3.68 -1.61
C GLY A 44 -1.48 -3.43 -2.16
N ASP A 45 -2.51 -3.69 -1.35
CA ASP A 45 -3.90 -3.36 -1.70
C ASP A 45 -4.08 -1.85 -1.91
N LEU A 46 -3.51 -1.01 -1.03
CA LEU A 46 -3.58 0.45 -1.18
C LEU A 46 -2.81 0.95 -2.39
N ALA A 47 -1.65 0.35 -2.70
CA ALA A 47 -0.89 0.67 -3.90
C ALA A 47 -1.66 0.27 -5.15
N ALA A 48 -2.29 -0.91 -5.18
CA ALA A 48 -3.14 -1.35 -6.28
C ALA A 48 -4.39 -0.46 -6.46
N GLU A 49 -5.02 -0.01 -5.37
CA GLU A 49 -6.09 0.99 -5.43
C GLU A 49 -5.58 2.30 -6.05
N ALA A 50 -4.42 2.81 -5.59
CA ALA A 50 -3.83 4.03 -6.12
C ALA A 50 -3.46 3.91 -7.61
N MET A 51 -3.00 2.74 -8.05
CA MET A 51 -2.76 2.43 -9.47
C MET A 51 -4.03 2.47 -10.30
N LYS A 52 -5.11 1.85 -9.81
CA LYS A 52 -6.41 1.84 -10.48
C LYS A 52 -6.99 3.25 -10.60
N ASP A 53 -6.96 4.02 -9.52
CA ASP A 53 -7.45 5.40 -9.51
C ASP A 53 -6.70 6.30 -10.51
N ARG A 54 -5.41 6.02 -10.71
CA ARG A 54 -4.53 6.79 -11.62
C ARG A 54 -4.44 6.18 -13.03
N ASN A 55 -5.10 5.05 -13.27
CA ASN A 55 -5.03 4.29 -14.51
C ASN A 55 -3.57 3.96 -14.92
N ILE A 56 -2.75 3.58 -13.93
CA ILE A 56 -1.40 3.07 -14.13
C ILE A 56 -1.55 1.63 -14.62
N ASP A 57 -1.32 1.42 -15.92
CA ASP A 57 -1.26 0.10 -16.53
C ASP A 57 0.15 -0.48 -16.30
N LEU A 58 0.22 -1.76 -15.91
CA LEU A 58 1.45 -2.44 -15.51
C LEU A 58 1.98 -3.32 -16.65
#